data_AF-W1Y1V5-F1
#
_entry.id   AF-W1Y1V5-F1
#
_cell.length_a   1.000
_cell.length_b   1.000
_cell.length_c   1.000
_cell.angle_alpha   90.00
_cell.angle_beta   90.00
_cell.angle_gamma   90.00
#
_symmetry.space_group_name_H-M   'P 1'
#
loop_
_entity.id
_entity.type
_entity.pdbx_description
1 polymer ?
#
loop_
_entity_poly.entity_id
_entity_poly.type
_entity_poly.pdbx_seq_one_letter_code
_entity_poly.pdbx_strand_id
1 'polypeptide(L)'
;VNGTLGAIHDEEGNLVFLKTVKEEYLSLSDSEHVGYAPIAGIPDFLCAAEKECFGNFRPEGHIRSIATAGGTGGIHHLIHNYTEPGDEVLT
;
A
#
# COMPACT_ATOMS: atom_id res chain seq x y z
N VAL A 1 -24.18 -3.85 16.45
CA VAL A 1 -23.49 -2.92 15.53
C VAL A 1 -22.06 -2.76 16.04
N ASN A 2 -21.05 -3.11 15.24
CA ASN A 2 -19.63 -2.93 15.57
C ASN A 2 -19.17 -1.56 15.06
N GLY A 3 -18.55 -0.74 15.92
CA GLY A 3 -18.05 0.60 15.58
C GLY A 3 -16.63 0.87 16.10
N THR A 4 -15.87 -0.17 16.45
CA THR A 4 -14.52 -0.03 17.05
C THR A 4 -13.39 -0.37 16.08
N LEU A 5 -13.66 -1.20 15.06
CA LEU A 5 -12.68 -1.60 14.07
C LEU A 5 -12.82 -0.75 12.80
N GLY A 6 -11.71 -0.14 12.36
CA GLY A 6 -11.64 0.63 11.12
C GLY A 6 -11.57 -0.26 9.88
N ALA A 7 -12.66 -0.91 9.51
CA ALA A 7 -12.78 -1.70 8.28
C ALA A 7 -14.12 -1.41 7.59
N ILE A 8 -14.12 -1.49 6.25
CA ILE A 8 -15.32 -1.23 5.45
C ILE A 8 -16.23 -2.46 5.50
N HIS A 9 -17.44 -2.27 6.01
CA HIS A 9 -18.50 -3.27 6.02
C HIS A 9 -19.68 -2.79 5.16
N ASP A 10 -20.44 -3.72 4.60
CA ASP A 10 -21.69 -3.41 3.91
C ASP A 10 -22.85 -3.11 4.89
N GLU A 11 -24.03 -2.86 4.35
CA GLU A 11 -25.23 -2.54 5.14
C GLU A 11 -25.69 -3.71 6.04
N GLU A 12 -25.28 -4.94 5.71
CA GLU A 12 -25.56 -6.15 6.50
C GLU A 12 -24.47 -6.42 7.55
N GLY A 13 -23.38 -5.64 7.55
CA GLY A 13 -22.25 -5.77 8.47
C GLY A 13 -21.20 -6.80 8.03
N ASN A 14 -21.21 -7.24 6.77
CA ASN A 14 -20.19 -8.13 6.23
C ASN A 14 -18.97 -7.35 5.74
N LEU A 15 -17.78 -7.92 5.87
CA LEU A 15 -16.55 -7.31 5.35
C LEU A 15 -16.61 -7.20 3.82
N VAL A 16 -16.33 -6.01 3.29
CA VAL A 16 -16.41 -5.76 1.86
C VAL A 16 -15.18 -6.30 1.13
N PHE A 17 -15.41 -7.17 0.14
CA PHE A 17 -14.43 -7.45 -0.90
C PHE A 17 -14.85 -6.73 -2.18
N LEU A 18 -14.18 -5.61 -2.50
CA LEU A 18 -14.49 -4.80 -3.67
C LEU A 18 -14.52 -5.65 -4.94
N LYS A 19 -15.62 -5.56 -5.70
CA LYS A 19 -15.87 -6.39 -6.89
C LYS A 19 -14.70 -6.36 -7.87
N THR A 20 -14.24 -5.17 -8.25
CA THR A 20 -13.12 -5.00 -9.18
C THR A 20 -11.85 -5.65 -8.67
N VAL A 21 -11.52 -5.49 -7.38
CA VAL A 21 -10.32 -6.11 -6.78
C VAL A 21 -10.45 -7.64 -6.78
N LYS A 22 -11.62 -8.16 -6.47
CA LYS A 22 -11.88 -9.61 -6.47
C LYS A 22 -11.74 -10.21 -7.86
N GLU A 23 -12.31 -9.57 -8.87
CA GLU A 23 -12.25 -10.02 -10.26
C GLU A 23 -10.81 -10.03 -10.78
N GLU A 24 -10.06 -8.93 -10.58
CA GLU A 24 -8.65 -8.84 -10.98
C GLU A 24 -7.79 -9.88 -10.23
N TYR A 25 -7.93 -9.98 -8.90
CA TYR A 25 -7.16 -10.93 -8.10
C TYR A 25 -7.36 -12.38 -8.55
N LEU A 26 -8.59 -12.77 -8.87
CA LEU A 26 -8.89 -14.13 -9.33
C LEU A 26 -8.51 -14.38 -10.80
N SER A 27 -8.19 -13.33 -11.55
CA SER A 27 -7.77 -13.42 -12.96
C SER A 27 -6.26 -13.56 -13.14
N LEU A 28 -5.48 -13.35 -12.07
CA LEU A 28 -4.03 -13.48 -12.09
C LEU A 28 -3.59 -14.89 -12.47
N SER A 29 -2.46 -15.00 -13.16
CA SER A 29 -1.85 -16.28 -13.47
C SER A 29 -1.23 -16.92 -12.21
N ASP A 30 -1.06 -18.25 -12.22
CA ASP A 30 -0.37 -18.96 -11.14
C ASP A 30 1.01 -18.37 -10.84
N SER A 31 1.76 -17.97 -11.89
CA SER A 31 3.07 -17.33 -11.74
C SER A 31 3.02 -15.99 -11.02
N GLU A 32 1.96 -15.20 -11.22
CA GLU A 32 1.78 -13.92 -10.54
C GLU A 32 1.34 -14.11 -9.08
N HIS A 33 0.67 -15.22 -8.78
CA HIS A 33 0.30 -15.57 -7.41
C HIS A 33 1.48 -16.08 -6.57
N VAL A 34 2.34 -16.93 -7.14
CA VAL A 34 3.37 -17.66 -6.36
C VAL A 34 4.78 -17.11 -6.55
N GLY A 35 5.00 -16.33 -7.61
CA GLY A 35 6.30 -15.74 -7.91
C GLY A 35 6.72 -14.72 -6.86
N TYR A 36 8.02 -14.69 -6.55
CA TYR A 36 8.55 -13.59 -5.77
C TYR A 36 8.48 -12.29 -6.57
N ALA A 37 7.94 -11.25 -5.94
CA ALA A 37 8.08 -9.90 -6.45
C ALA A 37 9.55 -9.46 -6.41
N PRO A 38 9.98 -8.53 -7.30
CA PRO A 38 11.27 -7.88 -7.15
C PRO A 38 11.40 -7.19 -5.78
N ILE A 39 12.62 -7.05 -5.26
CA ILE A 39 12.87 -6.46 -3.93
C ILE A 39 12.25 -5.06 -3.81
N ALA A 40 12.35 -4.24 -4.85
CA ALA A 40 11.76 -2.90 -4.86
C ALA A 40 10.22 -2.91 -5.03
N GLY A 41 9.63 -4.01 -5.48
CA GLY A 41 8.25 -4.11 -5.94
C GLY A 41 8.14 -4.27 -7.46
N ILE A 42 6.94 -4.64 -7.91
CA ILE A 42 6.62 -4.78 -9.33
C ILE A 42 6.60 -3.38 -9.98
N PRO A 43 7.32 -3.11 -11.08
CA PRO A 43 7.43 -1.77 -11.67
C PRO A 43 6.08 -1.12 -11.99
N ASP A 44 5.14 -1.88 -12.54
CA ASP A 44 3.80 -1.38 -12.89
C ASP A 44 2.99 -0.99 -11.65
N PHE A 45 3.12 -1.75 -10.57
CA PHE A 45 2.52 -1.40 -9.27
C PHE A 45 3.11 -0.11 -8.72
N LEU A 46 4.44 0.06 -8.78
CA LEU A 46 5.12 1.26 -8.31
C LEU A 46 4.69 2.51 -9.09
N CYS A 47 4.60 2.40 -10.43
CA CYS A 47 4.11 3.48 -11.29
C CYS A 47 2.65 3.84 -10.97
N ALA A 48 1.79 2.83 -10.78
CA ALA A 48 0.40 3.03 -10.42
C ALA A 48 0.25 3.68 -9.03
N ALA A 49 1.03 3.22 -8.04
CA ALA A 49 1.03 3.77 -6.69
C ALA A 49 1.47 5.23 -6.66
N GLU A 50 2.52 5.61 -7.39
CA GLU A 50 2.92 7.01 -7.51
C GLU A 50 1.84 7.86 -8.19
N LYS A 51 1.24 7.35 -9.27
CA LYS A 51 0.16 8.06 -9.97
C LYS A 51 -1.04 8.29 -9.06
N GLU A 52 -1.46 7.29 -8.31
CA GLU A 52 -2.61 7.40 -7.40
C GLU A 52 -2.30 8.29 -6.18
N CYS A 53 -1.09 8.17 -5.62
CA CYS A 53 -0.67 8.98 -4.47
C CYS A 53 -0.72 10.49 -4.74
N PHE A 54 -0.28 10.89 -5.93
CA PHE A 54 -0.20 12.31 -6.28
C PHE A 54 -1.37 12.82 -7.13
N GLY A 55 -2.03 11.94 -7.89
CA GLY A 55 -3.09 12.30 -8.83
C GLY A 55 -2.66 13.44 -9.77
N ASN A 56 -3.50 14.48 -9.85
CA ASN A 56 -3.22 15.68 -10.66
C ASN A 56 -2.24 16.66 -9.99
N PHE A 57 -1.75 16.37 -8.78
CA PHE A 57 -0.95 17.28 -7.95
C PHE A 57 0.46 16.75 -7.70
N ARG A 58 1.04 16.07 -8.69
CA ARG A 58 2.43 15.59 -8.59
C ARG A 58 3.40 16.77 -8.48
N PRO A 59 4.23 16.83 -7.43
CA PRO A 59 5.20 17.91 -7.28
C PRO A 59 6.37 17.74 -8.26
N GLU A 60 6.94 18.87 -8.67
CA GLU A 60 8.22 18.90 -9.37
C GLU A 60 9.34 18.50 -8.40
N GLY A 61 9.95 17.33 -8.62
CA GLY A 61 11.01 16.83 -7.74
C GLY A 61 11.43 15.40 -8.03
N HIS A 62 12.44 14.94 -7.27
CA HIS A 62 12.89 13.56 -7.32
C HIS A 62 11.93 12.66 -6.54
N ILE A 63 11.26 11.76 -7.25
CA ILE A 63 10.31 10.81 -6.68
C ILE A 63 10.80 9.39 -6.96
N ARG A 64 10.74 8.58 -5.92
CA ARG A 64 11.04 7.15 -5.93
C ARG A 64 10.02 6.42 -5.06
N SER A 65 9.65 5.22 -5.49
CA SER A 65 8.73 4.34 -4.78
C SER A 65 9.37 2.98 -4.53
N ILE A 66 8.98 2.37 -3.42
CA ILE A 66 9.32 1.00 -3.03
C ILE A 66 8.09 0.37 -2.38
N ALA A 67 7.83 -0.91 -2.67
CA ALA A 67 6.74 -1.64 -2.06
C ALA A 67 7.07 -1.98 -0.60
N THR A 68 6.06 -1.90 0.28
CA THR A 68 6.16 -2.27 1.70
C THR A 68 4.98 -3.14 2.12
N ALA A 69 5.11 -3.80 3.26
CA ALA A 69 4.01 -4.53 3.88
C ALA A 69 2.96 -3.55 4.44
N GLY A 70 2.07 -3.08 3.56
CA GLY A 70 1.07 -2.05 3.87
C GLY A 70 1.69 -0.72 4.31
N GLY A 71 0.83 0.16 4.84
CA GLY A 71 1.25 1.47 5.36
C GLY A 71 2.18 1.37 6.58
N THR A 72 1.95 0.38 7.45
CA THR A 72 2.80 0.13 8.63
C THR A 72 4.25 -0.14 8.23
N GLY A 73 4.49 -0.93 7.18
CA GLY A 73 5.85 -1.16 6.66
C GLY A 73 6.51 0.12 6.14
N GLY A 74 5.73 1.00 5.50
CA GLY A 74 6.20 2.31 5.03
C GLY A 74 6.65 3.20 6.18
N ILE A 75 5.82 3.33 7.23
CA ILE A 75 6.16 4.10 8.43
C ILE A 75 7.36 3.47 9.15
N HIS A 76 7.40 2.14 9.26
CA HIS A 76 8.52 1.44 9.88
C HIS A 76 9.84 1.75 9.17
N HIS A 77 9.89 1.65 7.84
CA HIS A 77 11.08 2.00 7.07
C HIS A 77 11.47 3.47 7.21
N LEU A 78 10.50 4.39 7.29
CA LEU A 78 10.76 5.80 7.50
C LEU A 78 11.51 6.02 8.82
N ILE A 79 10.97 5.52 9.92
CA ILE A 79 11.59 5.69 11.24
C ILE A 79 12.94 4.98 11.30
N HIS A 80 13.00 3.72 10.85
CA HIS A 80 14.21 2.91 10.92
C HIS A 80 15.38 3.50 10.13
N ASN A 81 15.12 4.13 8.97
CA ASN A 81 16.19 4.61 8.09
C ASN A 81 16.53 6.09 8.27
N TYR A 82 15.68 6.87 8.95
CA TYR A 82 15.84 8.33 9.08
C TYR A 82 15.86 8.82 10.53
N THR A 83 15.94 7.93 11.52
CA THR A 83 16.09 8.32 12.93
C THR A 83 17.13 7.45 13.63
N GLU A 84 17.72 7.99 14.69
CA GLU A 84 18.67 7.33 15.58
C GLU A 84 18.19 7.38 17.04
N PRO A 85 18.73 6.53 17.95
CA PRO A 85 18.43 6.63 19.38
C PRO A 85 18.74 8.03 19.93
N GLY A 86 17.71 8.70 20.44
CA GLY A 86 17.80 10.07 20.95
C GLY A 86 17.10 11.12 20.08
N ASP A 87 16.73 10.77 18.84
CA ASP A 87 15.92 11.64 17.99
C ASP A 87 14.48 11.72 18.47
N GLU A 88 13.84 12.88 18.21
CA GLU A 88 12.43 13.11 18.48
C GLU A 88 11.62 13.03 17.18
N VAL A 89 10.52 12.27 17.21
CA VAL A 89 9.58 12.15 16.09
C VAL A 89 8.30 12.90 16.46
N LEU A 90 8.03 13.99 15.73
CA LEU A 90 6.83 14.81 15.92
C LEU A 90 5.65 14.22 15.13
N THR A 91 4.50 14.08 15.78
CA THR A 91 3.26 13.51 15.22
C THR A 91 2.06 14.38 15.48
#